data_AF-A0A9D5JSS4-F1
#
_entry.id   AF-A0A9D5JSS4-F1
#
_cell.length_a   1.000
_cell.length_b   1.000
_cell.length_c   1.000
_cell.angle_alpha   90.00
_cell.angle_beta   90.00
_cell.angle_gamma   90.00
#
_symmetry.space_group_name_H-M   'P 1'
#
loop_
_entity.id
_entity.type
_entity.pdbx_description
1 polymer ?
#
loop_
_entity_poly.entity_id
_entity_poly.type
_entity_poly.pdbx_seq_one_letter_code
_entity_poly.pdbx_strand_id
1 'polypeptide(L)'
;MIVLRNFANIIDMLLQAYLWIVFLAVIFSWFPLSPHDPTAQKIQHFLKRATQPVFNAFRRTFQLQRYTRPIDFTPLLVILTIYFLRIFLVQTLRNMAVVQNFFQAIFYTLHFVLNIYFWIVVIAAIFIILPRFFPQHTLASIRIPFIHRTTEPVFEFFRNLFHSRLQVQVSDLSPPVDLAPFLTLIAIYILQSLLMRVAALFL
;
A
#
# COMPACT_ATOMS: atom_id res chain seq x y z
N MET A 1 21.55 -24.59 17.37
CA MET A 1 20.62 -24.29 16.25
C MET A 1 19.15 -24.26 16.67
N ILE A 2 18.66 -25.19 17.50
CA ILE A 2 17.23 -25.23 17.92
C ILE A 2 16.81 -23.99 18.73
N VAL A 3 17.63 -23.54 19.68
CA VAL A 3 17.33 -22.37 20.53
C VAL A 3 17.07 -21.11 19.71
N LEU A 4 17.95 -20.81 18.74
CA LEU A 4 17.82 -19.64 17.88
C LEU A 4 16.57 -19.70 16.99
N ARG A 5 16.24 -20.88 16.46
CA ARG A 5 15.02 -21.09 15.68
C ARG A 5 13.76 -20.89 16.52
N ASN A 6 13.75 -21.38 17.77
CA ASN A 6 12.63 -21.15 18.69
C ASN A 6 12.49 -19.67 19.02
N PHE A 7 13.60 -18.98 19.26
CA PHE A 7 13.59 -17.54 19.47
C PHE A 7 13.07 -16.77 18.24
N ALA A 8 13.48 -17.16 17.04
CA ALA A 8 12.98 -16.59 15.79
C ALA A 8 11.46 -16.77 15.66
N ASN A 9 10.93 -17.94 16.03
CA ASN A 9 9.50 -18.22 15.99
C ASN A 9 8.70 -17.37 16.99
N ILE A 10 9.25 -17.13 18.18
CA ILE A 10 8.63 -16.23 19.16
C ILE A 10 8.58 -14.80 18.61
N ILE A 11 9.69 -14.31 18.03
CA ILE A 11 9.71 -12.98 17.40
C ILE A 11 8.71 -12.90 16.25
N ASP A 12 8.66 -13.91 15.38
CA ASP A 12 7.72 -13.97 14.26
C ASP A 12 6.27 -13.90 14.74
N MET A 13 5.94 -14.66 15.79
CA MET A 13 4.61 -14.66 16.41
C MET A 13 4.27 -13.28 16.99
N LEU A 14 5.19 -12.62 17.69
CA LEU A 14 4.99 -11.28 18.24
C LEU A 14 4.81 -10.23 17.15
N LEU A 15 5.66 -10.26 16.11
CA LEU A 15 5.54 -9.37 14.95
C LEU A 15 4.24 -9.59 14.19
N GLN A 16 3.81 -10.84 14.02
CA GLN A 16 2.54 -11.18 13.38
C GLN A 16 1.33 -10.70 14.20
N ALA A 17 1.34 -10.92 15.51
CA ALA A 17 0.30 -10.41 16.40
C ALA A 17 0.23 -8.88 16.36
N TYR A 18 1.38 -8.20 16.38
CA TYR A 18 1.43 -6.75 16.29
C TYR A 18 0.97 -6.22 14.92
N LEU A 19 1.28 -6.93 13.83
CA LEU A 19 0.77 -6.60 12.50
C LEU A 19 -0.77 -6.63 12.48
N TRP A 20 -1.41 -7.64 13.09
CA TRP A 20 -2.86 -7.69 13.21
C TRP A 20 -3.42 -6.52 14.04
N ILE A 21 -2.76 -6.13 15.13
CA ILE A 21 -3.15 -4.95 15.93
C ILE A 21 -3.13 -3.68 15.06
N VAL A 22 -2.04 -3.45 14.31
CA VAL A 22 -1.92 -2.29 13.42
C VAL A 22 -2.98 -2.33 12.32
N PHE A 23 -3.22 -3.49 11.72
CA PHE A 23 -4.24 -3.67 10.69
C PHE A 23 -5.65 -3.36 11.19
N LEU A 24 -6.02 -3.87 12.37
CA LEU A 24 -7.30 -3.54 13.02
C LEU A 24 -7.41 -2.04 13.32
N ALA A 25 -6.34 -1.41 13.80
CA ALA A 25 -6.33 0.04 14.05
C ALA A 25 -6.60 0.85 12.77
N VAL A 26 -6.08 0.41 11.62
CA VAL A 26 -6.38 1.04 10.32
C VAL A 26 -7.84 0.87 9.95
N ILE A 27 -8.37 -0.36 10.01
CA ILE A 27 -9.78 -0.64 9.68
C ILE A 27 -10.71 0.23 10.53
N PHE A 28 -10.53 0.24 11.85
CA PHE A 28 -11.39 1.00 12.76
C PHE A 28 -11.17 2.51 12.69
N SER A 29 -10.10 2.99 12.04
CA SER A 29 -9.93 4.41 11.73
C SER A 29 -10.84 4.86 10.58
N TRP A 30 -11.17 3.96 9.66
CA TRP A 30 -12.06 4.23 8.52
C TRP A 30 -13.52 3.90 8.84
N PHE A 31 -13.74 2.87 9.65
CA PHE A 31 -15.05 2.43 10.10
C PHE A 31 -15.19 2.68 11.61
N PRO A 32 -15.52 3.92 12.03
CA PRO A 32 -15.73 4.20 13.43
C PRO A 32 -16.93 3.40 13.95
N LEU A 33 -16.69 2.64 15.01
CA LEU A 33 -17.71 1.90 15.73
C LEU A 33 -18.71 2.84 16.39
N SER A 34 -19.94 2.35 16.60
CA SER A 34 -21.02 3.13 17.21
C SER A 34 -20.61 3.65 18.60
N PRO A 35 -20.82 4.95 18.90
CA PRO A 35 -20.52 5.53 20.21
C PRO A 35 -21.32 4.91 21.36
N HIS A 36 -22.39 4.16 21.10
CA HIS A 36 -23.25 3.65 22.16
C HIS A 36 -22.88 2.22 22.62
N ASP A 37 -21.95 1.55 21.92
CA ASP A 37 -21.46 0.23 22.33
C ASP A 37 -20.18 0.36 23.19
N PRO A 38 -20.25 0.04 24.50
CA PRO A 38 -19.10 0.17 25.40
C PRO A 38 -17.93 -0.74 25.03
N THR A 39 -18.19 -1.89 24.40
CA THR A 39 -17.15 -2.86 24.02
C THR A 39 -16.37 -2.34 22.82
N ALA A 40 -17.10 -1.81 21.84
CA ALA A 40 -16.53 -1.24 20.63
C ALA A 40 -15.59 -0.07 20.96
N GLN A 41 -16.00 0.82 21.87
CA GLN A 41 -15.15 1.91 22.35
C GLN A 41 -13.86 1.41 23.02
N LYS A 42 -13.97 0.39 23.88
CA LYS A 42 -12.80 -0.19 24.57
C LYS A 42 -11.78 -0.74 23.57
N ILE A 43 -12.24 -1.42 22.52
CA ILE A 43 -11.37 -1.94 21.45
C ILE A 43 -10.66 -0.79 20.74
N GLN A 44 -11.38 0.24 20.32
CA GLN A 44 -10.75 1.39 19.65
C GLN A 44 -9.73 2.10 20.54
N HIS A 45 -10.03 2.27 21.82
CA HIS A 45 -9.12 2.90 22.77
C HIS A 45 -7.86 2.07 23.01
N PHE A 46 -8.02 0.75 23.13
CA PHE A 46 -6.91 -0.18 23.22
C PHE A 46 -6.02 -0.10 21.97
N LEU A 47 -6.61 -0.19 20.77
CA LEU A 47 -5.88 -0.11 19.50
C LEU A 47 -5.13 1.22 19.37
N LYS A 48 -5.77 2.33 19.69
CA LYS A 48 -5.12 3.65 19.71
C LYS A 48 -3.95 3.68 20.69
N ARG A 49 -4.13 3.22 21.92
CA ARG A 49 -3.04 3.19 22.92
C ARG A 49 -1.87 2.28 22.50
N ALA A 50 -2.17 1.13 21.87
CA ALA A 50 -1.17 0.17 21.43
C ALA A 50 -0.38 0.63 20.18
N THR A 51 -1.00 1.42 19.30
CA THR A 51 -0.40 1.84 18.03
C THR A 51 0.16 3.25 18.06
N GLN A 52 -0.44 4.18 18.81
CA GLN A 52 -0.07 5.59 18.78
C GLN A 52 1.39 5.88 19.18
N PRO A 53 2.01 5.18 20.16
CA PRO A 53 3.43 5.38 20.46
C PRO A 53 4.32 5.09 19.25
N VAL A 54 4.06 3.98 18.56
CA VAL A 54 4.80 3.59 17.35
C VAL A 54 4.48 4.53 16.20
N PHE A 55 3.20 4.87 15.98
CA PHE A 55 2.82 5.83 14.94
C PHE A 55 3.48 7.20 15.16
N ASN A 56 3.50 7.70 16.39
CA ASN A 56 4.16 8.95 16.72
C ASN A 56 5.68 8.88 16.51
N ALA A 57 6.32 7.75 16.86
CA ALA A 57 7.74 7.55 16.59
C ALA A 57 8.02 7.63 15.08
N PHE A 58 7.26 6.91 14.26
CA PHE A 58 7.40 6.96 12.79
C PHE A 58 7.13 8.36 12.22
N ARG A 59 6.07 9.05 12.67
CA ARG A 59 5.77 10.42 12.22
C ARG A 59 6.91 11.39 12.53
N ARG A 60 7.60 11.23 13.66
CA ARG A 60 8.75 12.06 14.04
C ARG A 60 10.00 11.68 13.23
N THR A 61 10.35 10.39 13.19
CA THR A 61 11.55 9.89 12.51
C THR A 61 11.56 10.21 11.03
N PHE A 62 10.44 9.99 10.34
CA PHE A 62 10.31 10.24 8.91
C PHE A 62 9.74 11.63 8.58
N GLN A 63 9.62 12.51 9.58
CA GLN A 63 9.08 13.88 9.44
C GLN A 63 7.75 13.96 8.68
N LEU A 64 6.90 12.94 8.86
CA LEU A 64 5.67 12.76 8.09
C LEU A 64 4.59 13.77 8.44
N GLN A 65 4.78 14.56 9.50
CA GLN A 65 3.83 15.56 9.99
C GLN A 65 3.37 16.54 8.89
N ARG A 66 4.25 16.81 7.90
CA ARG A 66 3.94 17.66 6.75
C ARG A 66 3.09 16.96 5.68
N TYR A 67 3.10 15.63 5.66
CA TYR A 67 2.46 14.79 4.64
C TYR A 67 1.23 14.03 5.17
N THR A 68 0.96 14.07 6.49
CA THR A 68 -0.15 13.36 7.15
C THR A 68 -1.52 14.06 7.02
N ARG A 69 -1.67 15.06 6.15
CA ARG A 69 -2.96 15.73 5.88
C ARG A 69 -3.20 15.75 4.36
N PRO A 70 -4.28 15.15 3.82
CA PRO A 70 -5.48 14.65 4.50
C PRO A 70 -5.46 13.18 4.97
N ILE A 71 -4.49 12.36 4.56
CA ILE A 71 -4.44 10.92 4.87
C ILE A 71 -3.15 10.59 5.61
N ASP A 72 -3.25 9.77 6.65
CA ASP A 72 -2.12 9.32 7.44
C ASP A 72 -1.55 8.01 6.88
N PHE A 73 -0.37 8.08 6.27
CA PHE A 73 0.36 6.90 5.75
C PHE A 73 1.21 6.19 6.80
N THR A 74 1.27 6.72 8.03
CA THR A 74 2.06 6.13 9.11
C THR A 74 1.74 4.66 9.35
N PRO A 75 0.46 4.23 9.38
CA PRO A 75 0.14 2.82 9.58
C PRO A 75 0.69 1.92 8.47
N LEU A 76 0.68 2.40 7.21
CA LEU A 76 1.24 1.66 6.08
C LEU A 76 2.76 1.48 6.25
N LEU A 77 3.49 2.53 6.63
CA LEU A 77 4.94 2.45 6.88
C LEU A 77 5.28 1.50 8.03
N VAL A 78 4.45 1.46 9.07
CA VAL A 78 4.60 0.50 10.17
C VAL A 78 4.38 -0.92 9.67
N ILE A 79 3.32 -1.17 8.89
CA ILE A 79 3.06 -2.49 8.28
C ILE A 79 4.25 -2.92 7.41
N LEU A 80 4.76 -2.04 6.55
CA LEU A 80 5.92 -2.31 5.69
C LEU A 80 7.17 -2.65 6.51
N THR A 81 7.41 -1.93 7.61
CA THR A 81 8.56 -2.19 8.48
C THR A 81 8.44 -3.55 9.16
N ILE A 82 7.27 -3.88 9.71
CA ILE A 82 7.03 -5.18 10.34
C ILE A 82 7.19 -6.30 9.31
N TYR A 83 6.61 -6.14 8.12
CA TYR A 83 6.73 -7.11 7.02
C TYR A 83 8.20 -7.34 6.63
N PHE A 84 8.96 -6.26 6.46
CA PHE A 84 10.39 -6.31 6.19
C PHE A 84 11.15 -7.06 7.30
N LEU A 85 10.92 -6.74 8.57
CA LEU A 85 11.58 -7.40 9.70
C LEU A 85 11.24 -8.89 9.78
N ARG A 86 10.01 -9.29 9.43
CA ARG A 86 9.64 -10.71 9.39
C ARG A 86 10.37 -11.47 8.29
N ILE A 87 10.63 -10.86 7.13
CA ILE A 87 11.39 -11.53 6.07
C ILE A 87 12.89 -11.47 6.38
N PHE A 88 13.41 -10.33 6.79
CA PHE A 88 14.84 -10.16 7.01
C PHE A 88 15.29 -10.76 8.34
N LEU A 89 14.83 -10.19 9.47
CA LEU A 89 15.35 -10.51 10.79
C LEU A 89 14.97 -11.93 11.21
N VAL A 90 13.71 -12.33 11.07
CA VAL A 90 13.27 -13.67 11.49
C VAL A 90 13.92 -14.76 10.65
N GLN A 91 13.97 -14.61 9.32
CA GLN A 91 14.60 -15.64 8.48
C GLN A 91 16.10 -15.71 8.74
N THR A 92 16.76 -14.57 8.97
CA THR A 92 18.17 -14.53 9.34
C THR A 92 18.44 -15.28 10.65
N LEU A 93 17.57 -15.15 11.64
CA LEU A 93 17.66 -15.96 12.86
C LEU A 93 17.42 -17.46 12.60
N ARG A 94 16.65 -17.83 11.58
CA ARG A 94 16.35 -19.24 11.25
C ARG A 94 17.45 -19.93 10.45
N ASN A 95 18.07 -19.23 9.51
CA ASN A 95 18.98 -19.81 8.50
C ASN A 95 20.38 -19.19 8.45
N MET A 96 20.64 -18.09 9.18
CA MET A 96 21.90 -17.33 9.20
C MET A 96 22.32 -16.71 7.85
N ALA A 97 21.45 -16.67 6.84
CA ALA A 97 21.74 -16.16 5.50
C ALA A 97 21.46 -14.65 5.38
N VAL A 98 22.23 -13.83 6.10
CA VAL A 98 22.00 -12.37 6.26
C VAL A 98 21.79 -11.66 4.91
N VAL A 99 22.73 -11.82 3.98
CA VAL A 99 22.73 -11.09 2.69
C VAL A 99 21.53 -11.51 1.84
N GLN A 100 21.29 -12.82 1.72
CA GLN A 100 20.16 -13.37 0.96
C GLN A 100 18.82 -12.89 1.51
N ASN A 101 18.59 -13.01 2.82
CA ASN A 101 17.33 -12.60 3.45
C ASN A 101 17.13 -11.07 3.37
N PHE A 102 18.20 -10.29 3.36
CA PHE A 102 18.12 -8.84 3.19
C PHE A 102 17.62 -8.47 1.79
N PHE A 103 18.24 -9.02 0.74
CA PHE A 103 17.77 -8.83 -0.63
C PHE A 103 16.34 -9.34 -0.80
N GLN A 104 16.05 -10.52 -0.26
CA GLN A 104 14.70 -11.07 -0.25
C GLN A 104 13.71 -10.07 0.38
N ALA A 105 14.00 -9.57 1.58
CA ALA A 105 13.12 -8.61 2.25
C ALA A 105 12.91 -7.34 1.43
N ILE A 106 13.95 -6.81 0.77
CA ILE A 106 13.83 -5.67 -0.14
C ILE A 106 12.89 -6.01 -1.30
N PHE A 107 13.15 -7.09 -2.03
CA PHE A 107 12.38 -7.44 -3.22
C PHE A 107 10.90 -7.67 -2.90
N TYR A 108 10.60 -8.45 -1.85
CA TYR A 108 9.23 -8.72 -1.45
C TYR A 108 8.52 -7.47 -0.90
N THR A 109 9.22 -6.58 -0.19
CA THR A 109 8.64 -5.32 0.28
C THR A 109 8.34 -4.38 -0.88
N LEU A 110 9.26 -4.24 -1.84
CA LEU A 110 9.05 -3.45 -3.05
C LEU A 110 7.90 -4.02 -3.89
N HIS A 111 7.85 -5.33 -4.07
CA HIS A 111 6.77 -6.00 -4.78
C HIS A 111 5.41 -5.74 -4.11
N PHE A 112 5.35 -5.83 -2.78
CA PHE A 112 4.14 -5.53 -2.01
C PHE A 112 3.70 -4.06 -2.16
N VAL A 113 4.63 -3.10 -2.12
CA VAL A 113 4.33 -1.68 -2.38
C VAL A 113 3.80 -1.47 -3.79
N LEU A 114 4.43 -2.07 -4.80
CA LEU A 114 3.97 -2.01 -6.18
C LEU A 114 2.59 -2.65 -6.35
N ASN A 115 2.29 -3.73 -5.63
CA ASN A 115 0.97 -4.36 -5.66
C ASN A 115 -0.10 -3.43 -5.08
N ILE A 116 0.17 -2.74 -3.96
CA ILE A 116 -0.75 -1.72 -3.44
C ILE A 116 -0.95 -0.61 -4.47
N TYR A 117 0.14 -0.11 -5.06
CA TYR A 117 0.06 0.97 -6.04
C TYR A 117 -0.70 0.55 -7.31
N PHE A 118 -0.53 -0.69 -7.77
CA PHE A 118 -1.31 -1.28 -8.86
C PHE A 118 -2.81 -1.18 -8.59
N TRP A 119 -3.26 -1.63 -7.41
CA TRP A 119 -4.68 -1.56 -7.04
C TRP A 119 -5.18 -0.12 -6.90
N ILE A 120 -4.36 0.82 -6.42
CA ILE A 120 -4.69 2.25 -6.41
C ILE A 120 -4.93 2.75 -7.84
N VAL A 121 -4.08 2.39 -8.80
CA VAL A 121 -4.22 2.78 -10.21
C VAL A 121 -5.43 2.12 -10.86
N VAL A 122 -5.73 0.85 -10.55
CA VAL A 122 -6.95 0.17 -11.02
C VAL A 122 -8.19 0.92 -10.54
N ILE A 123 -8.24 1.26 -9.25
CA ILE A 123 -9.35 2.03 -8.68
C ILE A 123 -9.44 3.40 -9.35
N ALA A 124 -8.31 4.09 -9.56
CA ALA A 124 -8.27 5.38 -10.27
C ALA A 124 -8.84 5.27 -11.69
N ALA A 125 -8.41 4.25 -12.44
CA ALA A 125 -8.88 3.99 -13.80
C ALA A 125 -10.39 3.74 -13.82
N ILE A 126 -10.91 2.96 -12.87
CA ILE A 126 -12.34 2.72 -12.71
C ILE A 126 -13.08 4.04 -12.46
N PHE A 127 -12.64 4.88 -11.52
CA PHE A 127 -13.30 6.17 -11.24
C PHE A 127 -13.24 7.15 -12.41
N ILE A 128 -12.20 7.09 -13.25
CA ILE A 128 -12.09 7.91 -14.47
C ILE A 128 -13.08 7.42 -15.54
N ILE A 129 -13.29 6.11 -15.63
CA ILE A 129 -14.10 5.49 -16.67
C ILE A 129 -15.59 5.45 -16.29
N LEU A 130 -15.92 5.22 -15.02
CA LEU A 130 -17.27 5.00 -14.51
C LEU A 130 -18.29 6.09 -14.94
N PRO A 131 -17.99 7.40 -14.87
CA PRO A 131 -18.96 8.44 -15.26
C PRO A 131 -19.29 8.44 -16.76
N ARG A 132 -18.42 7.87 -17.60
CA ARG A 132 -18.65 7.77 -19.04
C ARG A 132 -19.73 6.74 -19.37
N PHE A 133 -19.82 5.66 -18.60
CA PHE A 133 -20.79 4.58 -18.82
C PHE A 133 -22.05 4.74 -17.98
N PHE A 134 -21.94 5.29 -16.77
CA PHE A 134 -23.04 5.42 -15.82
C PHE A 134 -23.16 6.85 -15.28
N PRO A 135 -23.46 7.86 -16.13
CA PRO A 135 -23.45 9.26 -15.74
C PRO A 135 -24.45 9.61 -14.64
N GLN A 136 -25.54 8.86 -14.52
CA GLN A 136 -26.59 9.08 -13.51
C GLN A 136 -26.30 8.38 -12.17
N HIS A 137 -25.25 7.54 -12.09
CA HIS A 137 -24.97 6.75 -10.90
C HIS A 137 -24.26 7.58 -9.83
N THR A 138 -24.64 7.44 -8.55
CA THR A 138 -24.08 8.23 -7.44
C THR A 138 -22.56 8.09 -7.32
N LEU A 139 -22.03 6.87 -7.50
CA LEU A 139 -20.58 6.61 -7.47
C LEU A 139 -19.79 7.36 -8.55
N ALA A 140 -20.41 7.72 -9.68
CA ALA A 140 -19.75 8.47 -10.75
C ALA A 140 -19.45 9.93 -10.36
N SER A 141 -20.17 10.47 -9.37
CA SER A 141 -19.94 11.82 -8.86
C SER A 141 -18.83 11.90 -7.81
N ILE A 142 -18.39 10.76 -7.27
CA ILE A 142 -17.41 10.71 -6.19
C ILE A 142 -16.03 11.06 -6.72
N ARG A 143 -15.45 12.16 -6.22
CA ARG A 143 -14.05 12.51 -6.44
C ARG A 143 -13.24 12.22 -5.19
N ILE A 144 -12.19 11.42 -5.33
CA ILE A 144 -11.27 11.08 -4.25
C ILE A 144 -9.94 11.79 -4.51
N PRO A 145 -9.68 12.97 -3.90
CA PRO A 145 -8.50 13.79 -4.21
C PRO A 145 -7.18 13.04 -3.99
N PHE A 146 -7.16 12.11 -3.04
CA PHE A 146 -6.02 11.26 -2.76
C PHE A 146 -5.58 10.42 -3.95
N ILE A 147 -6.53 9.71 -4.57
CA ILE A 147 -6.24 8.80 -5.67
C ILE A 147 -5.65 9.61 -6.82
N HIS A 148 -6.33 10.71 -7.18
CA HIS A 148 -5.84 11.64 -8.19
C HIS A 148 -4.42 12.13 -7.89
N ARG A 149 -4.15 12.69 -6.70
CA ARG A 149 -2.80 13.20 -6.36
C ARG A 149 -1.72 12.14 -6.42
N THR A 150 -2.05 10.90 -6.09
CA THR A 150 -1.07 9.81 -6.04
C THR A 150 -0.79 9.24 -7.42
N THR A 151 -1.79 9.17 -8.31
CA THR A 151 -1.63 8.59 -9.65
C THR A 151 -1.27 9.60 -10.72
N GLU A 152 -1.68 10.86 -10.56
CA GLU A 152 -1.54 11.90 -11.58
C GLU A 152 -0.09 12.16 -12.04
N PRO A 153 0.92 12.21 -11.15
CA PRO A 153 2.31 12.41 -11.61
C PRO A 153 2.79 11.32 -12.58
N VAL A 154 2.34 10.08 -12.38
CA VAL A 154 2.69 8.95 -13.25
C VAL A 154 1.87 8.98 -14.54
N PHE A 155 0.59 9.37 -14.45
CA PHE A 155 -0.25 9.55 -15.64
C PHE A 155 0.31 10.65 -16.53
N GLU A 156 0.67 11.80 -15.96
CA GLU A 156 1.33 12.91 -16.63
C GLU A 156 2.67 12.50 -17.24
N PHE A 157 3.48 11.73 -16.53
CA PHE A 157 4.71 11.17 -17.09
C PHE A 157 4.43 10.42 -18.41
N PHE A 158 3.43 9.54 -18.46
CA PHE A 158 3.08 8.83 -19.68
C PHE A 158 2.46 9.74 -20.76
N ARG A 159 1.61 10.70 -20.38
CA ARG A 159 1.04 11.68 -21.32
C ARG A 159 2.11 12.51 -22.00
N ASN A 160 3.12 12.93 -21.23
CA ASN A 160 4.27 13.69 -21.71
C ASN A 160 5.20 12.81 -22.56
N LEU A 161 5.45 11.56 -22.13
CA LEU A 161 6.28 10.60 -22.87
C LEU A 161 5.74 10.28 -24.26
N PHE A 162 4.42 10.16 -24.40
CA PHE A 162 3.76 9.81 -25.67
C PHE A 162 3.15 11.00 -26.41
N HIS A 163 3.49 12.24 -26.03
CA HIS A 163 3.07 13.49 -26.67
C HIS A 163 1.55 13.55 -27.00
N SER A 164 0.73 13.55 -25.94
CA SER A 164 -0.73 13.83 -25.91
C SER A 164 -1.68 12.93 -26.73
N ARG A 165 -1.19 11.98 -27.53
CA ARG A 165 -2.04 11.05 -28.33
C ARG A 165 -2.56 9.84 -27.55
N LEU A 166 -2.53 9.87 -26.22
CA LEU A 166 -3.10 8.80 -25.39
C LEU A 166 -4.62 8.86 -25.27
N GLN A 167 -5.25 9.77 -26.00
CA GLN A 167 -6.70 9.91 -26.03
C GLN A 167 -7.28 9.16 -27.23
N VAL A 168 -8.09 8.14 -26.95
CA VAL A 168 -8.80 7.38 -27.99
C VAL A 168 -10.25 7.85 -28.02
N GLN A 169 -10.66 8.41 -29.15
CA GLN A 169 -12.06 8.71 -29.42
C GLN A 169 -12.77 7.40 -29.73
N VAL A 170 -13.76 7.05 -28.92
CA VAL A 170 -14.67 5.92 -29.19
C VAL A 170 -15.97 6.55 -29.70
N SER A 171 -16.51 6.03 -30.81
CA SER A 171 -17.58 6.63 -31.63
C SER A 171 -18.70 7.30 -30.82
N ASP A 172 -19.19 6.62 -29.80
CA ASP A 172 -20.37 7.03 -29.03
C ASP A 172 -20.02 7.66 -27.67
N LEU A 173 -18.72 7.74 -27.32
CA LEU A 173 -18.23 8.23 -26.04
C LEU A 173 -17.47 9.54 -26.22
N SER A 174 -18.12 10.65 -25.84
CA SER A 174 -17.48 11.97 -25.67
C SER A 174 -17.38 12.29 -24.18
N PRO A 175 -16.24 12.77 -23.65
CA PRO A 175 -14.94 13.07 -24.29
C PRO A 175 -14.04 11.82 -24.50
N PRO A 176 -12.92 11.95 -25.27
CA PRO A 176 -11.97 10.86 -25.51
C PRO A 176 -11.53 10.10 -24.25
N VAL A 177 -11.22 8.82 -24.40
CA VAL A 177 -10.72 7.95 -23.33
C VAL A 177 -9.22 8.11 -23.18
N ASP A 178 -8.76 8.54 -22.01
CA ASP A 178 -7.34 8.63 -21.66
C ASP A 178 -6.78 7.23 -21.34
N LEU A 179 -5.73 6.84 -22.06
CA LEU A 179 -5.02 5.55 -21.91
C LEU A 179 -3.88 5.60 -20.88
N ALA A 180 -3.54 6.76 -20.32
CA ALA A 180 -2.45 6.86 -19.33
C ALA A 180 -2.60 5.90 -18.13
N PRO A 181 -3.80 5.67 -17.55
CA PRO A 181 -3.96 4.68 -16.50
C PRO A 181 -3.62 3.25 -16.94
N PHE A 182 -3.99 2.87 -18.17
CA PHE A 182 -3.72 1.54 -18.71
C PHE A 182 -2.22 1.32 -18.93
N LEU A 183 -1.52 2.30 -19.51
CA LEU A 183 -0.07 2.23 -19.67
C LEU A 183 0.66 2.16 -18.33
N THR A 184 0.15 2.87 -17.32
CA THR A 184 0.67 2.81 -15.95
C THR A 184 0.55 1.41 -15.37
N LEU A 185 -0.60 0.73 -15.56
CA LEU A 185 -0.79 -0.65 -15.11
C LEU A 185 0.17 -1.62 -15.79
N ILE A 186 0.36 -1.48 -17.11
CA ILE A 186 1.34 -2.28 -17.87
C ILE A 186 2.75 -2.06 -17.32
N ALA A 187 3.14 -0.80 -17.10
CA ALA A 187 4.46 -0.48 -16.59
C ALA A 187 4.70 -1.06 -15.20
N ILE A 188 3.71 -0.97 -14.30
CA ILE A 188 3.78 -1.60 -12.97
C ILE A 188 3.90 -3.11 -13.08
N TYR A 189 3.11 -3.75 -13.95
CA TYR A 189 3.17 -5.20 -14.16
C TYR A 189 4.54 -5.65 -14.69
N ILE A 190 5.10 -4.93 -15.65
CA ILE A 190 6.45 -5.19 -16.17
C ILE A 190 7.48 -5.02 -15.05
N LEU A 191 7.39 -3.92 -14.28
CA LEU A 191 8.31 -3.65 -13.18
C LEU A 191 8.25 -4.76 -12.12
N GLN A 192 7.05 -5.20 -11.73
CA GLN A 192 6.87 -6.33 -10.81
C GLN A 192 7.48 -7.63 -11.36
N SER A 193 7.24 -7.93 -12.63
CA SER A 193 7.76 -9.12 -13.29
C SER A 193 9.29 -9.10 -13.34
N LEU A 194 9.90 -7.97 -13.70
CA LEU A 194 11.35 -7.79 -13.70
C LEU A 194 11.92 -7.88 -12.29
N LEU A 195 11.27 -7.23 -11.31
CA LEU A 195 11.68 -7.26 -9.91
C LEU A 195 11.76 -8.70 -9.38
N MET A 196 10.74 -9.52 -9.67
CA MET A 196 10.72 -10.91 -9.21
C MET A 196 11.70 -11.80 -9.98
N ARG A 197 11.93 -11.55 -11.28
CA ARG A 197 12.97 -12.25 -12.04
C ARG A 197 14.36 -11.96 -11.49
N VAL A 198 14.64 -10.70 -11.19
CA VAL A 198 15.90 -10.29 -10.56
C VAL A 198 16.01 -10.91 -9.17
N ALA A 199 14.96 -10.88 -8.36
CA ALA A 199 14.94 -11.52 -7.05
C ALA A 199 15.27 -13.02 -7.12
N ALA A 200 14.77 -13.73 -8.13
CA ALA A 200 15.04 -15.15 -8.33
C ALA A 200 16.52 -15.44 -8.66
N LEU A 201 17.32 -14.46 -9.09
CA LEU A 201 18.76 -14.62 -9.27
C LEU A 201 19.53 -14.60 -7.93
N PHE A 202 18.91 -14.09 -6.86
CA PHE A 202 19.50 -13.99 -5.53
C PHE A 202 18.99 -15.06 -4.56
N LEU A 203 18.03 -15.89 -4.99
CA LEU A 203 17.45 -17.00 -4.21
C LEU A 203 18.12 -18.32 -4.57
#